data_AF-A0A964P4U8-F1
#
_entry.id   AF-A0A964P4U8-F1
#
_cell.length_a   1.000
_cell.length_b   1.000
_cell.length_c   1.000
_cell.angle_alpha   90.00
_cell.angle_beta   90.00
_cell.angle_gamma   90.00
#
_symmetry.space_group_name_H-M   'P 1'
#
loop_
_entity.id
_entity.type
_entity.pdbx_description
1 polymer ?
#
loop_
_entity_poly.entity_id
_entity_poly.type
_entity_poly.pdbx_seq_one_letter_code
_entity_poly.pdbx_strand_id
1 'polypeptide(L)'
;EIKRLANSYLQSPVTIEVARSNATASTVEQHFYSLGDDDKRHALHQIIKSRALKQAFVFVNSKLGCARLARSLEREGLNTTALHGDKSQDERLKALDAFKKGEVDLLVCTDVAARGLDIKDVPAVFNFDIPFNAEDYVHRIGRTGRAGASGLAVSFVTKSDARLVADIEKLIKIKIELEALEFDEDQPDIRRQGRINDGRRMYAAGDDDQAQRGGGQDNHPRPAGADGQQLRPDRAARPVHASRAPRDPFFDKPYEAAPSEQAAPSWEASAPRPGSRGISANIKPKRRVAALFKGD
;
A
#
# COMPACT_ATOMS: atom_id res chain seq x y z
N GLU A 1 5.56 -24.29 24.58
CA GLU A 1 6.76 -24.63 25.41
C GLU A 1 6.94 -23.75 26.66
N ILE A 2 6.67 -22.45 26.54
CA ILE A 2 6.82 -21.45 27.62
C ILE A 2 5.94 -21.71 28.86
N LYS A 3 4.70 -22.21 28.69
CA LYS A 3 3.82 -22.58 29.82
C LYS A 3 4.42 -23.68 30.71
N ARG A 4 5.16 -24.62 30.11
CA ARG A 4 5.82 -25.71 30.85
C ARG A 4 6.96 -25.18 31.72
N LEU A 5 7.71 -24.21 31.18
CA LEU A 5 8.75 -23.51 31.92
C LEU A 5 8.16 -22.64 33.04
N ALA A 6 7.09 -21.89 32.76
CA ALA A 6 6.40 -21.09 33.77
C ALA A 6 5.96 -21.92 35.00
N ASN A 7 5.45 -23.14 34.74
CA ASN A 7 5.01 -24.07 35.79
C ASN A 7 6.17 -24.65 36.62
N SER A 8 7.41 -24.68 36.11
CA SER A 8 8.56 -25.12 36.90
C SER A 8 9.12 -24.03 37.83
N TYR A 9 8.78 -22.76 37.58
CA TYR A 9 9.27 -21.62 38.37
C TYR A 9 8.20 -20.96 39.25
N LEU A 10 6.90 -21.13 38.95
CA LEU A 10 5.81 -20.45 39.67
C LEU A 10 5.00 -21.44 40.51
N GLN A 11 4.81 -21.15 41.79
CA GLN A 11 3.86 -21.88 42.65
C GLN A 11 2.50 -21.15 42.67
N SER A 12 1.46 -21.82 42.16
CA SER A 12 0.07 -21.32 42.09
C SER A 12 -0.06 -19.91 41.45
N PRO A 13 0.36 -19.72 40.19
CA PRO A 13 0.18 -18.44 39.50
C PRO A 13 -1.30 -18.16 39.23
N VAL A 14 -1.70 -16.88 39.32
CA VAL A 14 -3.00 -16.43 38.80
C VAL A 14 -2.83 -16.19 37.30
N THR A 15 -3.58 -16.94 36.49
CA THR A 15 -3.57 -16.79 35.04
C THR A 15 -4.50 -15.66 34.63
N ILE A 16 -3.95 -14.63 34.01
CA ILE A 16 -4.73 -13.54 33.41
C ILE A 16 -4.59 -13.69 31.89
N GLU A 17 -5.68 -14.07 31.23
CA GLU A 17 -5.76 -14.13 29.77
C GLU A 17 -6.44 -12.85 29.28
N VAL A 18 -5.65 -11.99 28.63
CA VAL A 18 -6.21 -10.89 27.82
C VAL A 18 -6.57 -11.53 26.48
N ALA A 19 -7.84 -11.46 26.10
CA ALA A 19 -8.49 -12.02 24.90
C ALA A 19 -7.60 -12.69 23.82
N ARG A 20 -8.07 -13.83 23.27
CA ARG A 20 -7.43 -14.58 22.18
C ARG A 20 -6.72 -13.65 21.18
N SER A 21 -5.40 -13.84 21.04
CA SER A 21 -4.47 -13.02 20.25
C SER A 21 -4.91 -12.78 18.80
N ASN A 22 -5.75 -13.69 18.27
CA ASN A 22 -6.17 -13.72 16.86
C ASN A 22 -7.68 -13.52 16.68
N ALA A 23 -8.40 -13.08 17.71
CA ALA A 23 -9.83 -12.77 17.57
C ALA A 23 -10.01 -11.40 16.92
N THR A 24 -10.77 -11.35 15.83
CA THR A 24 -11.23 -10.09 15.25
C THR A 24 -12.07 -9.35 16.29
N ALA A 25 -11.92 -8.03 16.41
CA ALA A 25 -12.77 -7.26 17.31
C ALA A 25 -14.24 -7.41 16.87
N SER A 26 -15.13 -7.75 17.80
CA SER A 26 -16.55 -8.03 17.50
C SER A 26 -17.30 -6.80 16.96
N THR A 27 -16.71 -5.61 17.08
CA THR A 27 -17.25 -4.33 16.61
C THR A 27 -16.84 -3.98 15.18
N VAL A 28 -16.03 -4.81 14.53
CA VAL A 28 -15.57 -4.57 13.15
C VAL A 28 -16.48 -5.33 12.17
N GLU A 29 -17.23 -4.57 11.37
CA GLU A 29 -17.97 -5.07 10.22
C GLU A 29 -16.99 -5.45 9.11
N GLN A 30 -17.09 -6.67 8.59
CA GLN A 30 -16.16 -7.21 7.61
C GLN A 30 -16.91 -7.55 6.32
N HIS A 31 -16.51 -6.93 5.21
CA HIS A 31 -17.02 -7.25 3.87
C HIS A 31 -15.90 -7.78 2.99
N PHE A 32 -16.24 -8.77 2.16
CA PHE A 32 -15.33 -9.33 1.16
C PHE A 32 -15.99 -9.22 -0.22
N TYR A 33 -15.40 -8.43 -1.11
CA TYR A 33 -15.90 -8.28 -2.47
C TYR A 33 -15.06 -9.11 -3.45
N SER A 34 -15.72 -9.97 -4.22
CA SER A 34 -15.11 -10.73 -5.30
C SER A 34 -15.05 -9.87 -6.57
N LEU A 35 -13.84 -9.50 -7.00
CA LEU A 35 -13.60 -8.54 -8.08
C LEU A 35 -12.51 -9.04 -9.05
N GLY A 36 -12.46 -8.44 -10.25
CA GLY A 36 -11.27 -8.49 -11.11
C GLY A 36 -10.16 -7.59 -10.55
N ASP A 37 -8.90 -7.87 -10.88
CA ASP A 37 -7.77 -7.05 -10.42
C ASP A 37 -7.85 -5.60 -10.93
N ASP A 38 -8.32 -5.41 -12.16
CA ASP A 38 -8.48 -4.08 -12.77
C ASP A 38 -9.60 -3.27 -12.11
N ASP A 39 -10.61 -3.96 -11.53
CA ASP A 39 -11.80 -3.34 -10.96
C ASP A 39 -11.58 -2.88 -9.52
N LYS A 40 -10.59 -3.44 -8.80
CA LYS A 40 -10.30 -3.12 -7.39
C LYS A 40 -10.18 -1.62 -7.13
N ARG A 41 -9.50 -0.90 -8.03
CA ARG A 41 -9.30 0.55 -7.90
C ARG A 41 -10.63 1.30 -8.01
N HIS A 42 -11.46 0.91 -8.97
CA HIS A 42 -12.76 1.54 -9.17
C HIS A 42 -13.70 1.23 -7.99
N ALA A 43 -13.72 -0.01 -7.52
CA ALA A 43 -14.46 -0.42 -6.32
C ALA A 43 -14.05 0.38 -5.08
N LEU A 44 -12.74 0.53 -4.84
CA LEU A 44 -12.22 1.34 -3.74
C LEU A 44 -12.75 2.77 -3.80
N HIS A 45 -12.63 3.40 -4.96
CA HIS A 45 -13.07 4.76 -5.17
C HIS A 45 -14.59 4.92 -4.98
N GLN A 46 -15.40 3.99 -5.51
CA GLN A 46 -16.85 3.98 -5.37
C GLN A 46 -17.28 3.83 -3.90
N ILE A 47 -16.69 2.90 -3.15
CA ILE A 47 -17.02 2.68 -1.73
C ILE A 47 -16.65 3.90 -0.88
N ILE A 48 -15.49 4.51 -1.13
CA ILE A 48 -15.04 5.69 -0.39
C ILE A 48 -15.98 6.87 -0.63
N LYS A 49 -16.39 7.11 -1.89
CA LYS A 49 -17.31 8.18 -2.23
C LYS A 49 -18.74 7.94 -1.73
N SER A 50 -19.28 6.74 -1.92
CA SER A 50 -20.66 6.42 -1.53
C SER A 50 -20.88 6.48 -0.02
N ARG A 51 -19.88 6.05 0.76
CA ARG A 51 -19.93 6.08 2.23
C ARG A 51 -19.30 7.34 2.83
N ALA A 52 -18.84 8.29 2.01
CA ALA A 52 -18.15 9.52 2.41
C ALA A 52 -17.05 9.29 3.46
N LEU A 53 -16.28 8.22 3.30
CA LEU A 53 -15.30 7.78 4.28
C LEU A 53 -14.09 8.70 4.28
N LYS A 54 -13.64 9.07 5.48
CA LYS A 54 -12.42 9.83 5.72
C LYS A 54 -11.50 9.07 6.67
N GLN A 55 -10.21 9.36 6.61
CA GLN A 55 -9.18 8.75 7.44
C GLN A 55 -9.18 7.21 7.39
N ALA A 56 -9.01 6.63 6.20
CA ALA A 56 -8.93 5.18 6.05
C ALA A 56 -7.52 4.67 5.72
N PHE A 57 -7.20 3.45 6.19
CA PHE A 57 -6.01 2.74 5.72
C PHE A 57 -6.33 1.91 4.49
N VAL A 58 -5.44 1.93 3.51
CA VAL A 58 -5.51 1.05 2.33
C VAL A 58 -4.25 0.21 2.28
N PHE A 59 -4.38 -1.08 2.56
CA PHE A 59 -3.26 -2.02 2.61
C PHE A 59 -3.02 -2.69 1.26
N VAL A 60 -1.75 -2.68 0.86
CA VAL A 60 -1.25 -3.35 -0.35
C VAL A 60 -0.03 -4.19 -0.01
N ASN A 61 0.22 -5.23 -0.81
CA ASN A 61 1.28 -6.20 -0.52
C ASN A 61 2.66 -5.77 -1.03
N SER A 62 2.73 -4.79 -1.94
CA SER A 62 3.99 -4.34 -2.55
C SER A 62 4.23 -2.84 -2.43
N LYS A 63 5.50 -2.47 -2.25
CA LYS A 63 5.96 -1.07 -2.19
C LYS A 63 5.67 -0.29 -3.47
N LEU A 64 5.85 -0.95 -4.63
CA LEU A 64 5.56 -0.34 -5.93
C LEU A 64 4.05 -0.18 -6.15
N GLY A 65 3.25 -1.18 -5.75
CA GLY A 65 1.79 -1.09 -5.75
C GLY A 65 1.30 0.07 -4.90
N CYS A 66 1.87 0.26 -3.71
CA CYS A 66 1.56 1.38 -2.81
C CYS A 66 1.75 2.73 -3.49
N ALA A 67 2.93 2.97 -4.06
CA ALA A 67 3.24 4.22 -4.75
C ALA A 67 2.43 4.43 -6.05
N ARG A 68 2.03 3.36 -6.74
CA ARG A 68 1.19 3.45 -7.95
C ARG A 68 -0.27 3.72 -7.61
N LEU A 69 -0.80 3.05 -6.59
CA LEU A 69 -2.18 3.20 -6.15
C LEU A 69 -2.42 4.61 -5.61
N ALA A 70 -1.59 5.09 -4.67
CA ALA A 70 -1.71 6.45 -4.12
C ALA A 70 -1.74 7.52 -5.21
N ARG A 71 -0.77 7.50 -6.15
CA ARG A 71 -0.75 8.42 -7.30
C ARG A 71 -1.96 8.31 -8.22
N SER A 72 -2.59 7.15 -8.30
CA SER A 72 -3.79 6.96 -9.13
C SER A 72 -5.02 7.54 -8.43
N LEU A 73 -5.17 7.27 -7.15
CA LEU A 73 -6.25 7.83 -6.32
C LEU A 73 -6.14 9.37 -6.21
N GLU A 74 -4.92 9.91 -6.09
CA GLU A 74 -4.66 11.36 -6.15
C GLU A 74 -5.15 11.97 -7.47
N ARG A 75 -4.90 11.31 -8.62
CA ARG A 75 -5.39 11.76 -9.93
C ARG A 75 -6.90 11.71 -10.06
N GLU A 76 -7.56 10.84 -9.30
CA GLU A 76 -9.03 10.74 -9.22
C GLU A 76 -9.64 11.77 -8.25
N GLY A 77 -8.81 12.61 -7.63
CA GLY A 77 -9.22 13.69 -6.74
C GLY A 77 -9.39 13.26 -5.28
N LEU A 78 -8.87 12.10 -4.88
CA LEU A 78 -8.83 11.68 -3.49
C LEU A 78 -7.55 12.18 -2.81
N ASN A 79 -7.68 12.71 -1.59
CA ASN A 79 -6.51 13.11 -0.80
C ASN A 79 -5.85 11.86 -0.22
N THR A 80 -4.77 11.39 -0.85
CA THR A 80 -4.07 10.18 -0.42
C THR A 80 -2.59 10.42 -0.21
N THR A 81 -1.95 9.54 0.55
CA THR A 81 -0.49 9.51 0.65
C THR A 81 0.00 8.07 0.79
N ALA A 82 1.23 7.82 0.34
CA ALA A 82 1.83 6.49 0.35
C ALA A 82 2.85 6.33 1.49
N LEU A 83 2.77 5.20 2.21
CA LEU A 83 3.70 4.82 3.26
C LEU A 83 4.24 3.41 3.02
N HIS A 84 5.51 3.32 2.62
CA HIS A 84 6.19 2.06 2.31
C HIS A 84 7.68 2.13 2.66
N GLY A 85 8.39 1.00 2.56
CA GLY A 85 9.81 0.89 2.96
C GLY A 85 10.79 1.78 2.20
N ASP A 86 10.51 2.14 0.95
CA ASP A 86 11.38 3.03 0.16
C ASP A 86 11.25 4.53 0.54
N LYS A 87 10.36 4.90 1.47
CA LYS A 87 10.24 6.28 1.97
C LYS A 87 11.32 6.56 3.02
N SER A 88 11.90 7.76 2.99
CA SER A 88 12.81 8.20 4.04
C SER A 88 12.05 8.36 5.37
N GLN A 89 12.77 8.30 6.49
CA GLN A 89 12.13 8.44 7.81
C GLN A 89 11.36 9.78 7.94
N ASP A 90 11.92 10.86 7.42
CA ASP A 90 11.28 12.18 7.41
C ASP A 90 10.01 12.20 6.58
N GLU A 91 10.03 11.57 5.40
CA GLU A 91 8.82 11.43 4.57
C GLU A 91 7.74 10.61 5.27
N ARG A 92 8.14 9.52 5.97
CA ARG A 92 7.21 8.71 6.76
C ARG A 92 6.56 9.53 7.85
N LEU A 93 7.34 10.33 8.59
CA LEU A 93 6.82 11.20 9.65
C LEU A 93 5.87 12.27 9.09
N LYS A 94 6.21 12.90 7.96
CA LYS A 94 5.33 13.88 7.29
C LYS A 94 4.01 13.27 6.83
N ALA A 95 4.06 12.10 6.18
CA ALA A 95 2.85 11.39 5.74
C ALA A 95 1.93 11.04 6.92
N LEU A 96 2.53 10.59 8.03
CA LEU A 96 1.78 10.26 9.25
C LEU A 96 1.20 11.50 9.92
N ASP A 97 1.95 12.60 9.98
CA ASP A 97 1.49 13.85 10.56
C ASP A 97 0.33 14.44 9.75
N ALA A 98 0.45 14.47 8.42
CA ALA A 98 -0.62 14.92 7.52
C ALA A 98 -1.91 14.06 7.68
N PHE A 99 -1.75 12.73 7.80
CA PHE A 99 -2.88 11.84 8.05
C PHE A 99 -3.52 12.06 9.44
N LYS A 100 -2.69 12.25 10.48
CA LYS A 100 -3.17 12.55 11.85
C LYS A 100 -3.92 13.88 11.93
N LYS A 101 -3.49 14.89 11.18
CA LYS A 101 -4.15 16.19 11.06
C LYS A 101 -5.43 16.14 10.22
N GLY A 102 -5.68 15.03 9.50
CA GLY A 102 -6.81 14.91 8.58
C GLY A 102 -6.63 15.71 7.29
N GLU A 103 -5.41 16.12 6.95
CA GLU A 103 -5.08 16.74 5.65
C GLU A 103 -5.12 15.72 4.52
N VAL A 104 -4.90 14.44 4.87
CA VAL A 104 -4.97 13.30 3.96
C VAL A 104 -6.08 12.36 4.45
N ASP A 105 -6.99 12.02 3.55
CA ASP A 105 -8.13 11.14 3.84
C ASP A 105 -7.73 9.66 3.78
N LEU A 106 -6.78 9.29 2.92
CA LEU A 106 -6.39 7.89 2.70
C LEU A 106 -4.89 7.68 2.86
N LEU A 107 -4.49 6.75 3.72
CA LEU A 107 -3.10 6.33 3.85
C LEU A 107 -2.93 4.94 3.20
N VAL A 108 -2.33 4.93 2.01
CA VAL A 108 -1.98 3.69 1.31
C VAL A 108 -0.67 3.16 1.89
N CYS A 109 -0.63 1.91 2.35
CA CYS A 109 0.53 1.40 3.05
C CYS A 109 0.78 -0.10 2.89
N THR A 110 2.01 -0.51 3.20
CA THR A 110 2.36 -1.94 3.36
C THR A 110 2.41 -2.32 4.84
N ASP A 111 2.26 -3.61 5.15
CA ASP A 111 2.26 -4.11 6.53
C ASP A 111 3.50 -3.69 7.33
N VAL A 112 4.68 -3.79 6.70
CA VAL A 112 5.95 -3.43 7.34
C VAL A 112 6.00 -1.95 7.69
N ALA A 113 5.47 -1.09 6.81
CA ALA A 113 5.49 0.35 7.02
C ALA A 113 4.44 0.81 8.05
N ALA A 114 3.33 0.06 8.18
CA ALA A 114 2.24 0.31 9.11
C ALA A 114 2.46 -0.25 10.53
N ARG A 115 3.41 -1.17 10.71
CA ARG A 115 3.81 -1.67 12.03
C ARG A 115 4.49 -0.56 12.83
N GLY A 116 4.13 -0.43 14.11
CA GLY A 116 4.67 0.60 14.99
C GLY A 116 4.08 2.00 14.81
N LEU A 117 3.08 2.16 13.93
CA LEU A 117 2.35 3.42 13.84
C LEU A 117 1.43 3.62 15.04
N ASP A 118 1.59 4.76 15.71
CA ASP A 118 0.68 5.24 16.77
C ASP A 118 -0.50 6.00 16.17
N ILE A 119 -1.24 5.34 15.29
CA ILE A 119 -2.57 5.76 14.84
C ILE A 119 -3.47 4.59 15.20
N LYS A 120 -4.23 4.76 16.28
CA LYS A 120 -4.83 3.64 17.01
C LYS A 120 -6.27 3.35 16.60
N ASP A 121 -6.93 4.21 15.85
CA ASP A 121 -8.32 3.96 15.48
C ASP A 121 -8.70 4.75 14.22
N VAL A 122 -8.89 4.05 13.11
CA VAL A 122 -9.45 4.61 11.88
C VAL A 122 -10.87 4.09 11.68
N PRO A 123 -11.81 4.86 11.11
CA PRO A 123 -13.17 4.39 10.87
C PRO A 123 -13.23 3.24 9.84
N ALA A 124 -12.28 3.19 8.90
CA ALA A 124 -12.28 2.16 7.87
C ALA A 124 -10.86 1.66 7.52
N VAL A 125 -10.79 0.37 7.19
CA VAL A 125 -9.61 -0.31 6.69
C VAL A 125 -9.97 -1.05 5.41
N PHE A 126 -9.18 -0.85 4.36
CA PHE A 126 -9.31 -1.52 3.08
C PHE A 126 -8.11 -2.45 2.86
N ASN A 127 -8.37 -3.75 2.66
CA ASN A 127 -7.40 -4.69 2.13
C ASN A 127 -7.53 -4.67 0.60
N PHE A 128 -6.73 -3.82 -0.05
CA PHE A 128 -6.69 -3.77 -1.51
C PHE A 128 -6.12 -5.06 -2.08
N ASP A 129 -5.09 -5.58 -1.41
CA ASP A 129 -4.56 -6.93 -1.62
C ASP A 129 -4.79 -7.79 -0.37
N ILE A 130 -5.22 -9.03 -0.54
CA ILE A 130 -5.32 -9.99 0.56
C ILE A 130 -3.91 -10.30 1.10
N PRO A 131 -3.66 -10.24 2.42
CA PRO A 131 -2.33 -10.49 2.96
C PRO A 131 -1.89 -11.95 2.73
N PHE A 132 -0.58 -12.15 2.56
CA PHE A 132 -0.02 -13.48 2.37
C PHE A 132 -0.14 -14.37 3.62
N ASN A 133 -0.20 -13.77 4.81
CA ASN A 133 -0.41 -14.46 6.07
C ASN A 133 -1.74 -14.05 6.69
N ALA A 134 -2.50 -15.02 7.19
CA ALA A 134 -3.78 -14.75 7.84
C ALA A 134 -3.64 -13.89 9.11
N GLU A 135 -2.53 -13.98 9.83
CA GLU A 135 -2.27 -13.13 11.00
C GLU A 135 -2.19 -11.64 10.63
N ASP A 136 -1.60 -11.33 9.47
CA ASP A 136 -1.52 -9.96 8.99
C ASP A 136 -2.91 -9.39 8.69
N TYR A 137 -3.87 -10.21 8.25
CA TYR A 137 -5.28 -9.79 8.12
C TYR A 137 -5.84 -9.29 9.45
N VAL A 138 -5.68 -10.06 10.52
CA VAL A 138 -6.15 -9.66 11.87
C VAL A 138 -5.46 -8.38 12.33
N HIS A 139 -4.16 -8.23 12.06
CA HIS A 139 -3.40 -7.02 12.41
C HIS A 139 -3.84 -5.77 11.62
N ARG A 140 -4.24 -5.93 10.36
CA ARG A 140 -4.75 -4.86 9.50
C ARG A 140 -6.10 -4.38 9.98
N ILE A 141 -7.07 -5.28 10.12
CA ILE A 141 -8.42 -4.90 10.58
C ILE A 141 -8.42 -4.45 12.05
N GLY A 142 -7.45 -4.89 12.84
CA GLY A 142 -7.21 -4.39 14.20
C GLY A 142 -6.76 -2.92 14.27
N ARG A 143 -6.69 -2.20 13.14
CA ARG A 143 -6.51 -0.74 13.07
C ARG A 143 -7.81 0.03 13.21
N THR A 144 -8.95 -0.65 13.10
CA THR A 144 -10.29 -0.09 13.31
C THR A 144 -11.00 -0.80 14.47
N GLY A 145 -12.11 -0.24 14.92
CA GLY A 145 -12.99 -0.81 15.93
C GLY A 145 -12.34 -0.96 17.31
N ARG A 146 -11.41 -0.07 17.68
CA ARG A 146 -10.79 -0.09 19.01
C ARG A 146 -11.69 0.58 20.05
N ALA A 147 -11.47 0.24 21.32
CA ALA A 147 -12.19 0.85 22.46
C ALA A 147 -13.74 0.80 22.37
N GLY A 148 -14.31 -0.15 21.62
CA GLY A 148 -15.76 -0.29 21.45
C GLY A 148 -16.36 0.52 20.31
N ALA A 149 -15.56 1.28 19.55
CA ALA A 149 -16.02 1.93 18.33
C ALA A 149 -16.40 0.89 17.27
N SER A 150 -17.38 1.22 16.42
CA SER A 150 -17.67 0.47 15.20
C SER A 150 -16.59 0.73 14.16
N GLY A 151 -16.12 -0.31 13.50
CA GLY A 151 -15.13 -0.22 12.44
C GLY A 151 -15.60 -0.91 11.17
N LEU A 152 -15.14 -0.42 10.01
CA LEU A 152 -15.38 -1.05 8.72
C LEU A 152 -14.09 -1.67 8.19
N ALA A 153 -14.11 -2.95 7.84
CA ALA A 153 -13.05 -3.65 7.15
C ALA A 153 -13.55 -4.19 5.81
N VAL A 154 -13.03 -3.67 4.71
CA VAL A 154 -13.37 -4.12 3.35
C VAL A 154 -12.18 -4.83 2.74
N SER A 155 -12.40 -5.99 2.15
CA SER A 155 -11.34 -6.77 1.49
C SER A 155 -11.70 -7.08 0.05
N PHE A 156 -10.80 -6.81 -0.89
CA PHE A 156 -10.98 -7.17 -2.29
C PHE A 156 -10.31 -8.51 -2.55
N VAL A 157 -11.10 -9.46 -3.02
CA VAL A 157 -10.69 -10.85 -3.29
C VAL A 157 -10.73 -11.07 -4.79
N THR A 158 -9.62 -11.56 -5.36
CA THR A 158 -9.65 -12.08 -6.74
C THR A 158 -9.59 -13.60 -6.76
N LYS A 159 -9.75 -14.16 -7.96
CA LYS A 159 -9.69 -15.60 -8.19
C LYS A 159 -8.37 -16.22 -7.72
N SER A 160 -7.26 -15.48 -7.75
CA SER A 160 -5.95 -15.97 -7.29
C SER A 160 -5.83 -16.04 -5.76
N ASP A 161 -6.69 -15.32 -5.03
CA ASP A 161 -6.59 -15.17 -3.58
C ASP A 161 -7.34 -16.28 -2.81
N ALA A 162 -7.97 -17.23 -3.50
CA ALA A 162 -8.80 -18.29 -2.90
C ALA A 162 -8.09 -19.05 -1.77
N ARG A 163 -6.78 -19.34 -1.94
CA ARG A 163 -5.98 -19.99 -0.89
C ARG A 163 -5.77 -19.09 0.32
N LEU A 164 -5.48 -17.82 0.11
CA LEU A 164 -5.26 -16.84 1.17
C LEU A 164 -6.53 -16.62 1.98
N VAL A 165 -7.68 -16.51 1.30
CA VAL A 165 -9.00 -16.41 1.93
C VAL A 165 -9.28 -17.65 2.78
N ALA A 166 -9.05 -18.85 2.26
CA ALA A 166 -9.25 -20.08 3.03
C ALA A 166 -8.36 -20.15 4.28
N ASP A 167 -7.15 -19.60 4.24
CA ASP A 167 -6.27 -19.54 5.41
C ASP A 167 -6.75 -18.48 6.43
N ILE A 168 -7.33 -17.37 5.96
CA ILE A 168 -8.01 -16.39 6.83
C ILE A 168 -9.22 -17.03 7.51
N GLU A 169 -10.10 -17.71 6.78
CA GLU A 169 -11.29 -18.40 7.33
C GLU A 169 -10.91 -19.38 8.46
N LYS A 170 -9.83 -20.16 8.26
CA LYS A 170 -9.34 -21.10 9.28
C LYS A 170 -8.87 -20.38 10.54
N LEU A 171 -8.19 -19.24 10.40
CA LEU A 171 -7.66 -18.48 11.52
C LEU A 171 -8.79 -17.82 12.32
N ILE A 172 -9.69 -17.10 11.64
CA ILE A 172 -10.79 -16.37 12.29
C ILE A 172 -11.95 -17.29 12.68
N LYS A 173 -12.00 -18.50 12.13
CA LYS A 173 -13.05 -19.51 12.34
C LYS A 173 -14.45 -19.03 11.95
N ILE A 174 -14.52 -18.16 10.95
CA ILE A 174 -15.75 -17.60 10.38
C ILE A 174 -15.70 -17.89 8.88
N LYS A 175 -16.84 -18.33 8.33
CA LYS A 175 -16.99 -18.49 6.88
C LYS A 175 -17.13 -17.12 6.25
N ILE A 176 -16.33 -16.85 5.23
CA ILE A 176 -16.34 -15.58 4.50
C ILE A 176 -17.39 -15.68 3.40
N GLU A 177 -18.34 -14.74 3.42
CA GLU A 177 -19.30 -14.55 2.33
C GLU A 177 -18.68 -13.58 1.31
N LEU A 178 -18.56 -14.05 0.06
CA LEU A 178 -18.05 -13.23 -1.04
C LEU A 178 -19.21 -12.51 -1.71
N GLU A 179 -19.23 -11.19 -1.57
CA GLU A 179 -20.21 -10.30 -2.19
C GLU A 179 -19.73 -9.91 -3.60
N ALA A 180 -20.67 -9.78 -4.53
CA ALA A 180 -20.40 -9.09 -5.80
C ALA A 180 -20.64 -7.59 -5.58
N LEU A 181 -19.77 -6.74 -6.11
CA LEU A 181 -19.97 -5.30 -6.09
C LEU A 181 -20.61 -4.87 -7.41
N GLU A 182 -21.74 -4.18 -7.34
CA GLU A 182 -22.36 -3.56 -8.51
C GLU A 182 -21.66 -2.22 -8.79
N PHE A 183 -21.12 -2.07 -9.99
CA PHE A 183 -20.50 -0.82 -10.42
C PHE A 183 -21.56 0.14 -10.95
N ASP A 184 -21.43 1.42 -10.62
CA ASP A 184 -22.36 2.46 -11.11
C ASP A 184 -22.34 2.56 -12.66
N GLU A 185 -21.27 2.08 -13.32
CA GLU A 185 -21.15 2.00 -14.78
C GLU A 185 -21.99 0.86 -15.41
N ASP A 186 -22.36 -0.17 -14.63
CA ASP A 186 -23.23 -1.28 -15.07
C ASP A 186 -24.72 -0.92 -14.95
N GLN A 187 -25.05 0.24 -14.39
CA GLN A 187 -26.41 0.76 -14.45
C GLN A 187 -26.67 1.23 -15.90
N PRO A 188 -27.61 0.61 -16.64
CA PRO A 188 -27.92 1.07 -17.98
C PRO A 188 -28.33 2.53 -17.89
N ASP A 189 -27.55 3.40 -18.52
CA ASP A 189 -27.79 4.84 -18.54
C ASP A 189 -29.02 5.10 -19.43
N ILE A 190 -30.23 4.89 -18.89
CA ILE A 190 -31.52 5.06 -19.59
C ILE A 190 -31.63 6.49 -20.18
N ARG A 191 -30.83 7.44 -19.69
CA ARG A 191 -30.74 8.81 -20.17
C ARG A 191 -29.88 8.99 -21.42
N ARG A 192 -28.94 8.07 -21.71
CA ARG A 192 -28.13 8.06 -22.95
C ARG A 192 -28.78 7.31 -24.10
N GLN A 193 -29.81 6.50 -23.86
CA GLN A 193 -30.66 5.92 -24.90
C GLN A 193 -31.67 6.94 -25.44
N GLY A 194 -31.16 8.13 -25.79
CA GLY A 194 -31.90 9.11 -26.56
C GLY A 194 -32.07 8.61 -27.98
N ARG A 195 -33.30 8.18 -28.30
CA ARG A 195 -33.88 8.07 -29.65
C ARG A 195 -32.93 7.55 -30.74
N ILE A 196 -32.92 6.23 -30.94
CA ILE A 196 -32.65 5.68 -32.26
C ILE A 196 -33.80 6.17 -33.16
N ASN A 197 -33.55 7.26 -33.87
CA ASN A 197 -34.40 7.74 -34.95
C ASN A 197 -34.27 6.69 -36.07
N ASP A 198 -35.15 5.69 -36.04
CA ASP A 198 -35.31 4.72 -37.12
C ASP A 198 -35.70 5.50 -38.38
N GLY A 199 -34.68 5.77 -39.20
CA GLY A 199 -34.69 6.67 -40.34
C GLY A 199 -35.49 6.14 -41.51
N ARG A 200 -36.78 5.85 -41.30
CA ARG A 200 -37.79 5.73 -42.35
C ARG A 200 -38.01 7.11 -42.99
N ARG A 201 -37.10 7.52 -43.87
CA ARG A 201 -37.37 8.51 -44.92
C ARG A 201 -37.29 7.83 -46.28
N MET A 202 -38.48 7.65 -46.82
CA MET A 202 -38.83 7.43 -48.23
C MET A 202 -37.73 7.78 -49.23
N TYR A 203 -37.31 6.76 -49.98
CA TYR A 203 -36.85 6.93 -51.35
C TYR A 203 -38.10 7.16 -52.21
N ALA A 204 -38.46 8.43 -52.43
CA ALA A 204 -39.38 8.82 -53.49
C ALA A 204 -38.54 9.40 -54.62
N ALA A 205 -38.67 8.75 -55.78
CA ALA A 205 -38.02 9.07 -57.03
C ALA A 205 -38.35 10.50 -57.52
N GLY A 206 -37.43 11.08 -58.27
CA GLY A 206 -37.62 12.35 -58.97
C GLY A 206 -36.39 12.68 -59.80
N ASP A 207 -36.48 12.33 -61.07
CA ASP A 207 -35.52 12.55 -62.15
C ASP A 207 -35.52 14.03 -62.62
N ASP A 208 -34.54 14.35 -63.48
CA ASP A 208 -34.43 15.51 -64.39
C ASP A 208 -33.74 16.83 -63.96
N ASP A 209 -32.51 16.95 -64.48
CA ASP A 209 -32.01 17.98 -65.43
C ASP A 209 -32.20 19.49 -65.15
N GLN A 210 -31.08 20.20 -64.93
CA GLN A 210 -30.59 21.22 -65.88
C GLN A 210 -29.22 21.81 -65.51
N ALA A 211 -28.38 21.93 -66.55
CA ALA A 211 -27.13 22.65 -66.59
C ALA A 211 -27.29 24.16 -66.26
N GLN A 212 -26.21 24.81 -65.77
CA GLN A 212 -25.37 25.73 -66.57
C GLN A 212 -24.53 26.73 -65.71
N ARG A 213 -23.20 26.68 -65.92
CA ARG A 213 -22.18 27.76 -65.96
C ARG A 213 -21.68 28.51 -64.70
N GLY A 214 -20.34 28.50 -64.60
CA GLY A 214 -19.45 29.60 -64.17
C GLY A 214 -18.77 29.33 -62.82
N GLY A 215 -17.44 29.38 -62.61
CA GLY A 215 -16.28 29.83 -63.37
C GLY A 215 -15.18 30.25 -62.35
N GLY A 216 -13.90 29.97 -62.62
CA GLY A 216 -12.72 30.40 -61.83
C GLY A 216 -11.94 29.22 -61.24
N GLN A 217 -10.90 28.65 -61.89
CA GLN A 217 -9.50 29.14 -61.97
C GLN A 217 -8.96 29.45 -60.55
N ASP A 218 -8.02 28.69 -59.99
CA ASP A 218 -6.60 28.80 -60.33
C ASP A 218 -5.79 27.50 -60.18
N ASN A 219 -5.06 27.20 -61.25
CA ASN A 219 -3.88 26.34 -61.32
C ASN A 219 -2.66 27.16 -60.88
N HIS A 220 -1.64 26.55 -60.27
CA HIS A 220 -0.28 26.45 -60.84
C HIS A 220 0.63 25.51 -60.01
N PRO A 221 1.67 24.91 -60.63
CA PRO A 221 2.11 23.55 -60.34
C PRO A 221 3.52 23.43 -59.76
N ARG A 222 3.82 22.21 -59.28
CA ARG A 222 5.17 21.72 -58.93
C ARG A 222 6.08 21.64 -60.17
N PRO A 223 7.40 21.88 -60.04
CA PRO A 223 8.38 21.32 -60.96
C PRO A 223 9.20 20.20 -60.29
N ALA A 224 9.50 19.19 -61.10
CA ALA A 224 10.51 18.18 -60.87
C ALA A 224 11.69 18.43 -61.84
N GLY A 225 12.91 18.10 -61.42
CA GLY A 225 14.16 18.17 -62.21
C GLY A 225 15.26 18.89 -61.40
N ALA A 226 16.26 18.23 -60.82
CA ALA A 226 17.42 17.54 -61.42
C ALA A 226 18.68 18.42 -61.45
N ASP A 227 19.77 17.83 -60.95
CA ASP A 227 21.19 18.16 -61.11
C ASP A 227 21.79 19.42 -60.50
N GLY A 228 22.72 19.21 -59.55
CA GLY A 228 23.47 20.26 -58.88
C GLY A 228 24.46 19.71 -57.85
N GLN A 229 25.49 19.05 -58.37
CA GLN A 229 26.67 18.56 -57.66
C GLN A 229 27.36 19.71 -56.90
N GLN A 230 27.34 19.70 -55.57
CA GLN A 230 28.26 20.52 -54.77
C GLN A 230 28.49 19.92 -53.38
N LEU A 231 29.70 19.40 -53.23
CA LEU A 231 30.32 18.91 -52.01
C LEU A 231 30.25 19.97 -50.90
N ARG A 232 29.68 19.61 -49.76
CA ARG A 232 29.80 20.38 -48.51
C ARG A 232 30.81 19.67 -47.59
N PRO A 233 31.78 20.40 -47.01
CA PRO A 233 32.85 19.80 -46.24
C PRO A 233 32.40 19.35 -44.85
N ASP A 234 33.09 18.32 -44.36
CA ASP A 234 32.96 17.69 -43.06
C ASP A 234 32.83 18.69 -41.91
N ARG A 235 31.67 18.67 -41.25
CA ARG A 235 31.49 19.33 -39.96
C ARG A 235 32.10 18.44 -38.89
N ALA A 236 33.35 18.75 -38.55
CA ALA A 236 34.13 18.16 -37.46
C ALA A 236 33.28 17.93 -36.20
N ALA A 237 33.39 16.71 -35.66
CA ALA A 237 32.81 16.29 -34.40
C ALA A 237 33.27 17.21 -33.25
N ARG A 238 32.32 17.71 -32.47
CA ARG A 238 32.61 18.44 -31.22
C ARG A 238 33.06 17.42 -30.17
N PRO A 239 34.16 17.63 -29.44
CA PRO A 239 34.60 16.72 -28.40
C PRO A 239 33.62 16.79 -27.21
N VAL A 240 33.13 15.63 -26.79
CA VAL A 240 32.30 15.46 -25.60
C VAL A 240 33.21 15.62 -24.38
N HIS A 241 33.07 16.71 -23.64
CA HIS A 241 33.79 16.88 -22.38
C HIS A 241 33.14 15.98 -21.32
N ALA A 242 33.72 14.80 -21.10
CA ALA A 242 33.34 13.94 -19.98
C ALA A 242 33.75 14.62 -18.66
N SER A 243 32.76 15.00 -17.85
CA SER A 243 32.96 15.53 -16.50
C SER A 243 33.71 14.51 -15.66
N ARG A 244 34.96 14.80 -15.28
CA ARG A 244 35.77 13.93 -14.43
C ARG A 244 35.21 13.98 -13.01
N ALA A 245 34.70 12.86 -12.50
CA ALA A 245 34.27 12.76 -11.11
C ALA A 245 35.43 13.10 -10.16
N PRO A 246 35.18 13.82 -9.05
CA PRO A 246 36.23 14.14 -8.08
C PRO A 246 36.75 12.85 -7.46
N ARG A 247 38.05 12.58 -7.66
CA ARG A 247 38.74 11.45 -7.02
C ARG A 247 39.19 11.88 -5.63
N ASP A 248 38.69 11.21 -4.62
CA ASP A 248 39.09 11.44 -3.23
C ASP A 248 40.41 10.69 -2.95
N PRO A 249 41.50 11.40 -2.58
CA PRO A 249 42.80 10.80 -2.29
C PRO A 249 42.80 9.88 -1.06
N PHE A 250 41.67 9.75 -0.34
CA PHE A 250 41.47 8.74 0.69
C PHE A 250 41.43 7.30 0.14
N PHE A 251 40.91 7.09 -1.08
CA PHE A 251 40.67 5.76 -1.65
C PHE A 251 41.85 5.17 -2.45
N ASP A 252 42.84 5.99 -2.80
CA ASP A 252 44.02 5.57 -3.56
C ASP A 252 45.21 5.17 -2.67
N LYS A 253 45.06 5.19 -1.34
CA LYS A 253 46.13 4.83 -0.39
C LYS A 253 45.97 3.37 0.08
N PRO A 254 47.05 2.57 0.12
CA PRO A 254 47.00 1.28 0.79
C PRO A 254 46.67 1.49 2.27
N TYR A 255 45.75 0.67 2.79
CA TYR A 255 45.29 0.75 4.18
C TYR A 255 46.47 0.56 5.16
N GLU A 256 46.74 1.58 5.97
CA GLU A 256 47.67 1.50 7.09
C GLU A 256 46.88 1.29 8.39
N ALA A 257 47.05 0.13 9.02
CA ALA A 257 46.52 -0.12 10.34
C ALA A 257 47.28 0.75 11.35
N ALA A 258 46.58 1.64 12.07
CA ALA A 258 47.17 2.31 13.22
C ALA A 258 47.63 1.25 14.24
N PRO A 259 48.82 1.39 14.86
CA PRO A 259 49.29 0.46 15.85
C PRO A 259 48.32 0.45 17.02
N SER A 260 47.63 -0.67 17.19
CA SER A 260 46.75 -0.93 18.31
C SER A 260 47.59 -1.03 19.57
N GLU A 261 47.73 0.06 20.31
CA GLU A 261 47.94 -0.05 21.75
C GLU A 261 46.75 -0.85 22.31
N GLN A 262 47.07 -1.93 23.01
CA GLN A 262 46.14 -2.87 23.61
C GLN A 262 45.36 -2.19 24.75
N ALA A 263 44.44 -1.31 24.41
CA ALA A 263 43.41 -0.82 25.31
C ALA A 263 42.12 -1.59 24.99
N ALA A 264 41.75 -2.49 25.90
CA ALA A 264 40.44 -3.14 25.85
C ALA A 264 39.33 -2.06 25.79
N PRO A 265 38.29 -2.25 24.99
CA PRO A 265 37.21 -1.28 24.87
C PRO A 265 36.53 -1.08 26.24
N SER A 266 36.16 0.16 26.55
CA SER A 266 35.71 0.62 27.88
C SER A 266 34.47 -0.08 28.44
N TRP A 267 33.78 -0.92 27.66
CA TRP A 267 32.64 -1.71 28.11
C TRP A 267 33.02 -3.08 28.69
N GLU A 268 34.29 -3.50 28.57
CA GLU A 268 34.79 -4.79 29.07
C GLU A 268 35.42 -4.69 30.47
N ALA A 269 35.64 -3.47 30.98
CA ALA A 269 36.24 -3.20 32.30
C ALA A 269 35.25 -3.23 33.49
N SER A 270 34.00 -3.69 33.30
CA SER A 270 33.02 -3.79 34.40
C SER A 270 32.11 -5.00 34.27
N ALA A 271 32.65 -6.16 34.62
CA ALA A 271 31.83 -7.30 35.05
C ALA A 271 32.50 -8.00 36.25
N PRO A 272 31.99 -7.84 37.49
CA PRO A 272 32.36 -8.74 38.57
C PRO A 272 31.74 -10.11 38.32
N ARG A 273 32.56 -11.16 38.38
CA ARG A 273 32.10 -12.56 38.32
C ARG A 273 31.15 -12.83 39.50
N PRO A 274 29.96 -13.43 39.32
CA PRO A 274 29.13 -13.82 40.45
C PRO A 274 29.73 -15.06 41.11
N GLY A 275 30.29 -14.87 42.31
CA GLY A 275 30.66 -15.96 43.21
C GLY A 275 29.41 -16.66 43.74
N SER A 276 29.52 -17.99 43.89
CA SER A 276 28.54 -18.82 44.58
C SER A 276 28.39 -18.37 46.03
N ARG A 277 27.20 -17.91 46.42
CA ARG A 277 26.82 -17.76 47.83
C ARG A 277 25.37 -18.18 48.02
N GLY A 278 25.19 -19.17 48.90
CA GLY A 278 23.91 -19.66 49.36
C GLY A 278 23.07 -18.55 50.00
N ILE A 279 21.76 -18.77 49.97
CA ILE A 279 20.73 -17.87 50.49
C ILE A 279 21.00 -17.60 51.98
N SER A 280 21.26 -16.34 52.33
CA SER A 280 21.37 -15.88 53.72
C SER A 280 20.02 -15.98 54.43
N ALA A 281 20.03 -16.37 55.71
CA ALA A 281 18.86 -16.68 56.56
C ALA A 281 17.90 -15.52 56.89
N ASN A 282 17.89 -14.41 56.12
CA ASN A 282 17.09 -13.22 56.42
C ASN A 282 16.16 -12.76 55.27
N ILE A 283 15.90 -13.61 54.27
CA ILE A 283 14.97 -13.31 53.18
C ILE A 283 13.55 -13.70 53.58
N LYS A 284 12.71 -12.72 53.90
CA LYS A 284 11.24 -12.90 54.01
C LYS A 284 10.63 -13.03 52.61
N PRO A 285 9.75 -14.00 52.33
CA PRO A 285 9.14 -14.16 51.00
C PRO A 285 8.26 -12.94 50.67
N LYS A 286 8.55 -12.25 49.56
CA LYS A 286 7.74 -11.12 49.07
C LYS A 286 6.88 -11.50 47.87
N ARG A 287 5.77 -10.75 47.79
CA ARG A 287 4.51 -10.90 47.04
C ARG A 287 4.62 -11.48 45.62
N ARG A 288 3.61 -12.28 45.26
CA ARG A 288 3.38 -12.87 43.94
C ARG A 288 3.43 -11.78 42.84
N VAL A 289 4.22 -12.04 41.79
CA VAL A 289 4.39 -11.18 40.63
C VAL A 289 3.79 -11.89 39.41
N ALA A 290 2.99 -11.17 38.62
CA ALA A 290 2.39 -11.70 37.40
C ALA A 290 3.44 -11.80 36.28
N ALA A 291 3.44 -12.91 35.54
CA ALA A 291 4.30 -13.12 34.39
C ALA A 291 3.45 -13.13 33.10
N LEU A 292 3.84 -12.29 32.14
CA LEU A 292 3.22 -12.16 30.82
C LEU A 292 3.87 -13.17 29.87
N PHE A 293 3.08 -14.09 29.32
CA PHE A 293 3.56 -15.01 28.30
C PHE A 293 2.79 -14.80 26.99
N LYS A 294 3.55 -14.63 25.90
CA LYS A 294 3.04 -14.51 24.53
C LYS A 294 2.54 -15.90 24.08
N GLY A 295 1.29 -15.98 23.64
CA GLY A 295 0.65 -17.24 23.22
C GLY A 295 1.04 -17.65 21.81
N ASP A 296 1.23 -18.96 21.64
CA ASP A 296 1.38 -19.70 20.37
C ASP A 296 0.11 -19.61 19.50
#